data_AF-A0A4V1A1D7-F1
#
_entry.id   AF-A0A4V1A1D7-F1
#
_cell.length_a   1.000
_cell.length_b   1.000
_cell.length_c   1.000
_cell.angle_alpha   90.00
_cell.angle_beta   90.00
_cell.angle_gamma   90.00
#
_symmetry.space_group_name_H-M   'P 1'
#
loop_
_entity.id
_entity.type
_entity.pdbx_description
1 polymer ?
#
loop_
_entity_poly.entity_id
_entity_poly.type
_entity_poly.pdbx_seq_one_letter_code
_entity_poly.pdbx_strand_id
1 'polypeptide(L)'
;MLVQVKGMSERFACKVVGLHRSTFRRLPADQTPDDPDAGVRAWLREYARKNPCHGFRRAWAALRFDEGHRVNRKRVHRLWKQEGLQVRVHQRRKRAGSSSVPAITADAPRTVWALDFQFDSTVDGRAGKIASMVDEPPPSTSCRAVPPPGSRCCIWWNARSPVRSSSPNSSGCSVSVVSRGCCGATTVRR
;
A
#
# COMPACT_ATOMS: atom_id res chain seq x y z
N MET A 1 19.93 10.68 46.83
CA MET A 1 19.36 11.73 47.72
C MET A 1 19.78 11.55 49.18
N LEU A 2 19.25 10.64 50.00
CA LEU A 2 19.60 10.59 51.44
C LEU A 2 21.08 10.28 51.75
N VAL A 3 21.68 9.31 51.06
CA VAL A 3 23.09 8.95 51.28
C VAL A 3 24.03 10.06 50.79
N GLN A 4 23.77 10.61 49.59
CA GLN A 4 24.65 11.61 48.96
C GLN A 4 24.45 13.04 49.45
N VAL A 5 23.21 13.45 49.77
CA VAL A 5 22.86 14.84 50.11
C VAL A 5 22.86 15.07 51.63
N LYS A 6 22.49 14.05 52.41
CA LYS A 6 22.42 14.14 53.88
C LYS A 6 23.58 13.41 54.59
N GLY A 7 24.52 12.83 53.85
CA GLY A 7 25.67 12.10 54.40
C GLY A 7 25.31 10.89 55.27
N MET A 8 24.09 10.37 55.14
CA MET A 8 23.61 9.25 55.97
C MET A 8 24.24 7.93 55.53
N SER A 9 24.49 7.03 56.48
CA SER A 9 24.91 5.66 56.15
C SER A 9 23.84 4.94 55.33
N GLU A 10 24.26 4.11 54.38
CA GLU A 10 23.36 3.30 53.53
C GLU A 10 22.34 2.51 54.36
N ARG A 11 22.80 1.93 55.47
CA ARG A 11 21.97 1.13 56.39
C ARG A 11 20.85 1.97 57.03
N PHE A 12 21.19 3.18 57.47
CA PHE A 12 20.24 4.09 58.10
C PHE A 12 19.24 4.64 57.09
N ALA A 13 19.72 5.09 55.93
CA ALA A 13 18.88 5.58 54.85
C ALA A 13 17.86 4.52 54.37
N CYS A 14 18.31 3.26 54.18
CA CYS A 14 17.41 2.17 53.79
C CYS A 14 16.37 1.86 54.87
N LYS A 15 16.73 1.94 56.15
CA LYS A 15 15.80 1.71 57.28
C LYS A 15 14.74 2.80 57.37
N VAL A 16 15.12 4.07 57.16
CA VAL A 16 14.20 5.22 57.19
C VAL A 16 13.19 5.15 56.03
N VAL A 17 13.62 4.72 54.84
CA VAL A 17 12.77 4.61 53.65
C VAL A 17 11.97 3.30 53.62
N GLY A 18 12.34 2.30 54.43
CA GLY A 18 11.73 0.97 54.39
C GLY A 18 12.14 0.14 53.16
N LEU A 19 13.25 0.49 52.50
CA LEU A 19 13.73 -0.19 51.30
C LEU A 19 14.76 -1.27 51.65
N HIS A 20 14.68 -2.45 51.01
CA HIS A 20 15.70 -3.49 51.18
C HIS A 20 17.02 -3.09 50.49
N ARG A 21 18.16 -3.34 51.15
CA ARG A 21 19.49 -2.91 50.68
C ARG A 21 19.85 -3.46 49.30
N SER A 22 19.40 -4.67 48.96
CA SER A 22 19.62 -5.24 47.62
C SER A 22 18.93 -4.45 46.51
N THR A 23 17.79 -3.82 46.83
CA THR A 23 17.05 -2.97 45.89
C THR A 23 17.73 -1.62 45.75
N PHE A 24 18.24 -1.06 46.84
CA PHE A 24 19.01 0.20 46.82
C PHE A 24 20.31 0.09 46.00
N ARG A 25 21.00 -1.06 46.06
CA ARG A 25 22.24 -1.32 45.30
C ARG A 25 21.99 -1.70 43.84
N ARG A 26 20.77 -2.10 43.49
CA ARG A 26 20.42 -2.41 42.11
C ARG A 26 20.31 -1.09 41.35
N LEU A 27 21.27 -0.83 40.46
CA LEU A 27 21.18 0.30 39.55
C LEU A 27 19.88 0.17 38.73
N PRO A 28 19.09 1.24 38.60
CA PRO A 28 18.01 1.31 37.62
C PRO A 28 18.54 0.91 36.24
N ALA A 29 17.75 0.18 35.44
CA ALA A 29 18.21 -0.37 34.16
C ALA A 29 18.72 0.72 33.19
N ASP A 30 18.19 1.93 33.34
CA ASP A 30 18.53 3.19 32.68
C ASP A 30 19.87 3.80 33.13
N GLN A 31 20.45 3.37 34.25
CA GLN A 31 21.75 3.83 34.77
C GLN A 31 22.85 2.76 34.70
N THR A 32 22.65 1.70 33.91
CA THR A 32 23.75 0.78 33.58
C THR A 32 24.68 1.51 32.59
N PRO A 33 25.96 1.73 32.90
CA PRO A 33 26.87 2.51 32.04
C PRO A 33 27.06 1.91 30.66
N ASP A 34 26.93 0.59 30.54
CA ASP A 34 27.00 -0.13 29.27
C ASP A 34 25.58 -0.49 28.82
N ASP A 35 25.03 0.29 27.90
CA ASP A 35 23.82 -0.11 27.18
C ASP A 35 24.14 -1.42 26.42
N PRO A 36 23.62 -2.59 26.84
CA PRO A 36 23.97 -3.87 26.23
C PRO A 36 23.49 -3.95 24.77
N ASP A 37 22.67 -2.98 24.34
CA ASP A 37 22.14 -2.84 23.00
C ASP A 37 23.01 -1.94 22.08
N ALA A 38 24.06 -1.27 22.59
CA ALA A 38 24.81 -0.28 21.83
C ALA A 38 25.43 -0.82 20.53
N GLY A 39 26.06 -2.00 20.58
CA GLY A 39 26.66 -2.64 19.40
C GLY A 39 25.61 -3.00 18.34
N VAL A 40 24.46 -3.51 18.77
CA VAL A 40 23.35 -3.86 17.86
C VAL A 40 22.75 -2.59 17.25
N ARG A 41 22.60 -1.51 18.01
CA ARG A 41 22.11 -0.22 17.47
C ARG A 41 23.06 0.34 16.41
N ALA A 42 24.37 0.32 16.66
CA ALA A 42 25.36 0.81 15.70
C ALA A 42 25.28 0.04 14.37
N TRP A 43 25.19 -1.29 14.44
CA TRP A 43 25.01 -2.12 13.25
C TRP A 43 23.68 -1.82 12.53
N LEU A 44 22.56 -1.69 13.26
CA LEU A 44 21.27 -1.40 12.65
C LEU A 44 21.26 -0.04 11.93
N ARG A 45 21.96 0.97 12.48
CA ARG A 45 22.14 2.28 11.83
C ARG A 45 22.94 2.16 10.54
N GLU A 46 24.04 1.40 10.54
CA GLU A 46 24.84 1.15 9.34
C GLU A 46 24.03 0.39 8.28
N TYR A 47 23.30 -0.66 8.69
CA TYR A 47 22.45 -1.44 7.79
C TYR A 47 21.36 -0.59 7.14
N ALA A 48 20.69 0.27 7.93
CA ALA A 48 19.65 1.15 7.42
C ALA A 48 20.19 2.22 6.46
N ARG A 49 21.42 2.72 6.69
CA ARG A 49 22.11 3.63 5.75
C ARG A 49 22.37 2.95 4.41
N LYS A 50 22.82 1.69 4.41
CA LYS A 50 23.05 0.92 3.18
C LYS A 50 21.75 0.53 2.46
N ASN A 51 20.66 0.30 3.21
CA ASN A 51 19.40 -0.23 2.67
C ASN A 51 18.17 0.59 3.12
N PRO A 52 17.90 1.76 2.53
CA PRO A 52 16.84 2.67 2.98
C PRO A 52 15.42 2.11 2.85
N CYS A 53 15.19 1.15 1.94
CA CYS A 53 13.88 0.52 1.74
C CYS A 53 13.64 -0.70 2.66
N HIS A 54 14.63 -1.13 3.43
CA HIS A 54 14.54 -2.35 4.22
C HIS A 54 13.92 -2.08 5.59
N GLY A 55 12.81 -2.77 5.89
CA GLY A 55 12.22 -2.76 7.21
C GLY A 55 12.94 -3.69 8.20
N PHE A 56 12.55 -3.62 9.47
CA PHE A 56 13.16 -4.39 10.56
C PHE A 56 13.21 -5.91 10.33
N ARG A 57 12.28 -6.48 9.55
CA ARG A 57 12.26 -7.92 9.25
C ARG A 57 13.46 -8.34 8.39
N ARG A 58 13.81 -7.53 7.40
CA ARG A 58 14.98 -7.76 6.55
C ARG A 58 16.28 -7.54 7.33
N ALA A 59 16.33 -6.49 8.14
CA ALA A 59 17.45 -6.26 9.05
C ALA A 59 17.66 -7.42 10.04
N TRP A 60 16.59 -7.96 10.64
CA TRP A 60 16.69 -9.13 11.52
C TRP A 60 17.17 -10.39 10.79
N ALA A 61 16.74 -10.59 9.53
CA ALA A 61 17.21 -11.72 8.73
C ALA A 61 18.71 -11.58 8.44
N ALA A 62 19.17 -10.41 7.99
CA ALA A 62 20.59 -10.13 7.77
C ALA A 62 21.43 -10.32 9.04
N LEU A 63 20.95 -9.80 10.18
CA LEU A 63 21.62 -9.98 11.47
C LEU A 63 21.78 -11.45 11.87
N ARG A 64 20.84 -12.32 11.48
CA ARG A 64 20.83 -13.74 11.82
C ARG A 64 21.65 -14.59 10.85
N PHE A 65 21.60 -14.30 9.55
CA PHE A 65 22.21 -15.13 8.51
C PHE A 65 23.59 -14.64 8.09
N ASP A 66 23.81 -13.33 8.01
CA ASP A 66 25.09 -12.76 7.58
C ASP A 66 26.06 -12.63 8.76
N GLU A 67 25.58 -12.06 9.87
CA GLU A 67 26.40 -11.80 11.07
C GLU A 67 26.34 -12.95 12.10
N GLY A 68 25.44 -13.92 11.93
CA GLY A 68 25.28 -15.07 12.82
C GLY A 68 24.75 -14.75 14.22
N HIS A 69 24.30 -13.52 14.50
CA HIS A 69 23.83 -13.13 15.82
C HIS A 69 22.45 -13.72 16.14
N ARG A 70 22.35 -14.46 17.25
CA ARG A 70 21.08 -15.02 17.76
C ARG A 70 20.25 -13.98 18.53
N VAL A 71 19.90 -12.86 17.89
CA VAL A 71 19.06 -11.82 18.51
C VAL A 71 17.58 -12.13 18.33
N ASN A 72 16.79 -11.95 19.40
CA ASN A 72 15.34 -12.07 19.34
C ASN A 72 14.75 -10.99 18.42
N ARG A 73 13.81 -11.39 17.55
CA ARG A 73 13.10 -10.50 16.63
C ARG A 73 12.41 -9.33 17.36
N LYS A 74 11.90 -9.56 18.58
CA LYS A 74 11.27 -8.51 19.42
C LYS A 74 12.27 -7.43 19.83
N ARG A 75 13.51 -7.81 20.16
CA ARG A 75 14.59 -6.89 20.54
C ARG A 75 14.98 -6.00 19.38
N VAL A 76 15.19 -6.57 18.18
CA VAL A 76 15.48 -5.80 16.97
C VAL A 76 14.34 -4.83 16.64
N HIS A 77 13.09 -5.27 16.73
CA HIS A 77 11.94 -4.39 16.47
C HIS A 77 11.85 -3.22 17.47
N ARG A 78 12.14 -3.46 18.76
CA ARG A 78 12.19 -2.39 19.77
C ARG A 78 13.25 -1.35 19.44
N LEU A 79 14.48 -1.80 19.18
CA LEU A 79 15.60 -0.93 18.84
C LEU A 79 15.31 -0.15 17.55
N TRP A 80 14.77 -0.82 16.53
CA TRP A 80 14.40 -0.19 15.26
C TRP A 80 13.39 0.95 15.43
N LYS A 81 12.44 0.82 16.36
CA LYS A 81 11.50 1.89 16.71
C LYS A 81 12.16 3.02 17.48
N GLN A 82 13.00 2.70 18.48
CA GLN A 82 13.70 3.70 19.29
C GLN A 82 14.66 4.54 18.45
N GLU A 83 15.30 3.95 17.45
CA GLU A 83 16.19 4.62 16.50
C GLU A 83 15.45 5.39 15.39
N GLY A 84 14.11 5.33 15.34
CA GLY A 84 13.32 6.04 14.33
C GLY A 84 13.49 5.51 12.89
N LEU A 85 14.01 4.30 12.71
CA LEU A 85 14.33 3.72 11.39
C LEU A 85 13.11 3.20 10.62
N GLN A 86 11.89 3.62 10.98
CA GLN A 86 10.69 3.11 10.35
C GLN A 86 10.63 3.52 8.87
N VAL A 87 10.59 2.52 7.99
CA VAL A 87 10.45 2.74 6.55
C VAL A 87 9.08 3.35 6.29
N ARG A 88 9.06 4.49 5.62
CA ARG A 88 7.82 5.13 5.17
C ARG A 88 7.15 4.24 4.12
N VAL A 89 5.93 3.81 4.41
CA VAL A 89 5.10 3.09 3.45
C VAL A 89 4.58 4.10 2.43
N HIS A 90 5.07 4.03 1.19
CA HIS A 90 4.53 4.84 0.10
C HIS A 90 3.17 4.27 -0.30
N GLN A 91 2.11 5.05 -0.09
CA GLN A 91 0.79 4.69 -0.60
C GLN A 91 0.80 4.80 -2.13
N ARG A 92 0.19 3.82 -2.81
CA ARG A 92 0.03 3.86 -4.26
C ARG A 92 -0.74 5.13 -4.60
N ARG A 93 -0.10 6.05 -5.34
CA ARG A 93 -0.76 7.27 -5.82
C ARG A 93 -1.98 6.85 -6.65
N LYS A 94 -3.17 7.21 -6.19
CA LYS A 94 -4.37 7.14 -7.03
C LYS A 94 -4.17 8.15 -8.15
N ARG A 95 -4.45 7.76 -9.40
CA ARG A 95 -4.48 8.71 -10.51
C ARG A 95 -5.68 9.63 -10.26
N ALA A 96 -5.47 10.74 -9.58
CA ALA A 96 -6.44 11.82 -9.48
C ALA A 96 -6.08 12.84 -10.55
N GLY A 97 -6.88 12.88 -11.61
CA GLY A 97 -6.76 13.84 -12.69
C GLY A 97 -8.06 13.86 -13.48
N SER A 98 -8.53 15.05 -13.82
CA SER A 98 -9.50 15.21 -14.90
C SER A 98 -8.86 14.72 -16.19
N SER A 99 -9.62 13.99 -17.02
CA SER A 99 -9.17 13.65 -18.37
C SER A 99 -8.70 14.92 -19.08
N SER A 100 -7.49 14.90 -19.64
CA SER A 100 -6.98 16.02 -20.45
C SER A 100 -7.79 16.25 -21.72
N VAL A 101 -8.60 15.25 -22.12
CA VAL A 101 -9.48 15.30 -23.28
C VAL A 101 -10.91 15.49 -22.80
N PRO A 102 -11.67 16.44 -23.40
CA PRO A 102 -13.10 16.57 -23.12
C PRO A 102 -13.82 15.25 -23.44
N ALA A 103 -14.91 14.96 -22.74
CA ALA A 103 -15.73 13.80 -23.04
C ALA A 103 -16.27 13.91 -24.48
N ILE A 104 -15.94 12.96 -25.33
CA ILE A 104 -16.41 12.91 -26.72
C ILE A 104 -17.80 12.28 -26.69
N THR A 105 -18.81 13.05 -27.11
CA THR A 105 -20.18 12.57 -27.29
C THR A 105 -20.39 12.13 -28.74
N ALA A 106 -21.12 11.04 -28.95
CA ALA A 106 -21.49 10.61 -30.29
C ALA A 106 -22.62 11.49 -30.86
N ASP A 107 -22.47 11.96 -32.09
CA ASP A 107 -23.52 12.68 -32.81
C ASP A 107 -24.54 11.72 -33.47
N ALA A 108 -24.08 10.51 -33.82
CA ALA A 108 -24.90 9.47 -34.45
C ALA A 108 -24.45 8.06 -33.98
N PRO A 109 -25.31 7.03 -34.07
CA PRO A 109 -24.93 5.65 -33.73
C PRO A 109 -23.71 5.18 -34.53
N ARG A 110 -22.89 4.28 -33.96
CA ARG A 110 -21.69 3.71 -34.60
C ARG A 110 -20.59 4.71 -34.94
N THR A 111 -20.62 5.90 -34.33
CA THR A 111 -19.64 6.98 -34.61
C THR A 111 -18.50 7.01 -33.61
N VAL A 112 -18.77 6.70 -32.34
CA VAL A 112 -17.79 6.72 -31.26
C VAL A 112 -17.76 5.36 -30.60
N TRP A 113 -16.57 4.75 -30.56
CA TRP A 113 -16.37 3.42 -30.00
C TRP A 113 -15.42 3.53 -28.81
N ALA A 114 -15.84 3.00 -27.67
CA ALA A 114 -15.01 2.83 -26.50
C ALA A 114 -14.37 1.44 -26.53
N LEU A 115 -13.04 1.40 -26.53
CA LEU A 115 -12.26 0.17 -26.43
C LEU A 115 -11.60 0.09 -25.07
N ASP A 116 -11.83 -1.02 -24.36
CA ASP A 116 -11.12 -1.36 -23.14
C ASP A 116 -10.44 -2.73 -23.26
N PHE A 117 -9.26 -2.87 -22.65
CA PHE A 117 -8.48 -4.09 -22.64
C PHE A 117 -8.36 -4.60 -21.22
N GLN A 118 -9.01 -5.73 -20.95
CA GLN A 118 -8.86 -6.44 -19.69
C GLN A 118 -7.79 -7.51 -19.85
N PHE A 119 -6.81 -7.50 -18.95
CA PHE A 119 -5.79 -8.54 -18.86
C PHE A 119 -6.20 -9.51 -17.76
N ASP A 120 -6.28 -10.80 -18.10
CA ASP A 120 -6.59 -11.85 -17.14
C ASP A 120 -5.64 -13.03 -17.33
N SER A 121 -5.54 -13.88 -16.31
CA SER A 121 -4.72 -15.08 -16.34
C SER A 121 -5.57 -16.30 -16.03
N THR A 122 -5.54 -17.30 -16.91
CA THR A 122 -6.19 -18.59 -16.69
C THR A 122 -5.53 -19.31 -15.51
N VAL A 123 -6.23 -20.28 -14.90
CA VAL A 123 -5.71 -21.13 -13.81
C VAL A 123 -4.36 -21.78 -14.17
N ASP A 124 -4.14 -22.06 -15.46
CA ASP A 124 -2.87 -22.60 -16.00
C ASP A 124 -1.75 -21.55 -16.14
N GLY A 125 -1.95 -20.32 -15.67
CA GLY A 125 -0.96 -19.22 -15.72
C GLY A 125 -0.78 -18.56 -17.08
N ARG A 126 -1.56 -18.95 -18.10
CA ARG A 126 -1.54 -18.29 -19.42
C ARG A 126 -2.22 -16.93 -19.33
N ALA A 127 -1.52 -15.88 -19.75
CA ALA A 127 -2.06 -14.52 -19.80
C ALA A 127 -2.91 -14.34 -21.08
N GLY A 128 -4.19 -14.03 -20.90
CA GLY A 128 -5.12 -13.67 -21.95
C GLY A 128 -5.40 -12.17 -21.94
N LYS A 129 -5.75 -11.63 -23.11
CA LYS A 129 -6.25 -10.25 -23.25
C LYS A 129 -7.66 -10.31 -23.82
N ILE A 130 -8.60 -9.67 -23.14
CA ILE A 130 -9.98 -9.53 -23.59
C ILE A 130 -10.14 -8.08 -24.03
N ALA A 131 -10.52 -7.89 -25.30
CA ALA A 131 -10.85 -6.58 -25.83
C ALA A 131 -12.37 -6.41 -25.82
N SER A 132 -12.86 -5.44 -25.05
CA SER A 132 -14.26 -5.06 -25.01
C SER A 132 -14.45 -3.82 -25.86
N MET A 133 -15.43 -3.87 -26.77
CA MET A 133 -15.77 -2.80 -27.69
C MET A 133 -17.23 -2.39 -27.43
N VAL A 134 -17.46 -1.13 -27.08
CA VAL A 134 -18.79 -0.57 -26.79
C VAL A 134 -19.05 0.59 -27.74
N ASP A 135 -20.22 0.62 -28.37
CA ASP A 135 -20.69 1.75 -29.19
C ASP A 135 -21.35 2.78 -28.26
N GLU A 136 -20.86 4.02 -28.28
CA GLU A 136 -21.43 5.10 -27.48
C GLU A 136 -22.69 5.64 -28.18
N PRO A 137 -23.88 5.53 -27.56
CA PRO A 137 -25.10 6.01 -28.18
C PRO A 137 -25.17 7.55 -28.16
N PRO A 138 -25.77 8.19 -29.18
CA PRO A 138 -25.96 9.63 -29.15
C PRO A 138 -26.94 10.01 -28.03
N PRO A 139 -26.80 11.20 -27.41
CA PRO A 139 -27.56 11.58 -26.22
C PRO A 139 -29.07 11.72 -26.47
N SER A 140 -29.51 11.89 -27.72
CA SER A 140 -30.92 11.91 -28.10
C SER A 140 -31.57 10.52 -28.13
N THR A 141 -30.77 9.45 -28.11
CA THR A 141 -31.27 8.08 -28.02
C THR A 141 -31.53 7.74 -26.56
N SER A 142 -32.56 8.33 -25.97
CA SER A 142 -33.21 7.71 -24.83
C SER A 142 -33.99 6.50 -25.34
N CYS A 143 -33.29 5.42 -25.68
CA CYS A 143 -33.94 4.12 -25.75
C CYS A 143 -34.30 3.74 -24.30
N ARG A 144 -35.42 4.25 -23.80
CA ARG A 144 -36.23 3.46 -22.88
C ARG A 144 -36.50 2.17 -23.63
N ALA A 145 -35.84 1.09 -23.24
CA ALA A 145 -36.37 -0.23 -23.50
C ALA A 145 -37.76 -0.26 -22.85
N VAL A 146 -38.79 0.09 -23.61
CA VAL A 146 -40.17 -0.19 -23.23
C VAL A 146 -40.34 -1.67 -23.56
N PRO A 147 -40.42 -2.57 -22.56
CA PRO A 147 -40.69 -3.96 -22.85
C PRO A 147 -42.06 -4.05 -23.55
N PRO A 148 -42.21 -4.87 -24.60
CA PRO A 148 -43.51 -5.05 -25.24
C PRO A 148 -44.53 -5.55 -24.19
N PRO A 149 -45.77 -5.01 -24.18
CA PRO A 149 -46.78 -5.46 -23.23
C PRO A 149 -47.12 -6.93 -23.52
N GLY A 150 -46.72 -7.82 -22.61
CA GLY A 150 -46.98 -9.26 -22.71
C GLY A 150 -45.79 -10.17 -22.35
N SER A 151 -44.56 -9.65 -22.28
CA SER A 151 -43.42 -10.46 -21.83
C SER A 151 -43.26 -10.41 -20.31
N ARG A 152 -43.65 -11.49 -19.62
CA ARG A 152 -43.12 -11.81 -18.27
C ARG A 152 -41.65 -12.18 -18.41
N CYS A 153 -40.78 -11.20 -18.60
CA CYS A 153 -39.35 -11.40 -18.48
C CYS A 153 -38.88 -10.72 -17.21
N CYS A 154 -38.56 -11.54 -16.22
CA CYS A 154 -38.05 -11.13 -14.93
C CYS A 154 -36.81 -10.25 -15.14
N ILE A 155 -36.97 -9.01 -14.69
CA ILE A 155 -35.94 -8.04 -14.39
C ILE A 155 -34.78 -8.76 -13.69
N TRP A 156 -33.66 -8.94 -14.39
CA TRP A 156 -32.37 -9.16 -13.74
C TRP A 156 -31.55 -7.88 -13.90
N TRP A 157 -31.87 -6.91 -13.06
CA TRP A 157 -30.95 -5.87 -12.67
C TRP A 157 -30.64 -6.06 -11.18
N ASN A 158 -29.34 -6.10 -10.86
CA ASN A 158 -28.74 -6.25 -9.53
C ASN A 158 -28.88 -7.61 -8.82
N ALA A 159 -28.06 -8.58 -9.25
CA ALA A 159 -27.39 -9.45 -8.28
C ALA A 159 -25.96 -8.95 -8.07
N ARG A 160 -25.81 -8.13 -7.02
CA ARG A 160 -24.54 -7.83 -6.40
C ARG A 160 -24.07 -9.11 -5.69
N SER A 161 -23.53 -10.07 -6.43
CA SER A 161 -22.81 -11.21 -5.85
C SER A 161 -21.43 -10.73 -5.39
N PRO A 162 -21.03 -10.95 -4.13
CA PRO A 162 -19.70 -10.60 -3.67
C PRO A 162 -18.72 -11.67 -4.16
N VAL A 163 -18.23 -11.55 -5.39
CA VAL A 163 -17.02 -12.29 -5.79
C VAL A 163 -15.84 -11.60 -5.13
N ARG A 164 -15.33 -12.26 -4.10
CA ARG A 164 -14.11 -11.94 -3.38
C ARG A 164 -12.92 -12.21 -4.31
N SER A 165 -12.61 -11.29 -5.23
CA SER A 165 -11.39 -11.36 -6.03
C SER A 165 -10.21 -10.77 -5.26
N SER A 166 -9.43 -11.68 -4.69
CA SER A 166 -8.11 -11.40 -4.16
C SER A 166 -7.14 -11.26 -5.34
N SER A 167 -6.82 -10.04 -5.80
CA SER A 167 -5.52 -9.74 -6.41
C SER A 167 -5.34 -8.24 -6.68
N PRO A 168 -4.28 -7.60 -6.15
CA PRO A 168 -4.08 -6.16 -6.25
C PRO A 168 -3.09 -5.81 -7.37
N ASN A 169 -3.43 -5.99 -8.65
CA ASN A 169 -2.56 -5.52 -9.74
C ASN A 169 -3.34 -5.23 -11.04
N SER A 170 -4.17 -4.18 -11.03
CA SER A 170 -4.63 -3.55 -12.28
C SER A 170 -3.76 -2.33 -12.60
N SER A 171 -2.89 -2.51 -13.59
CA SER A 171 -2.12 -1.44 -14.24
C SER A 171 -2.99 -0.75 -15.29
N GLY A 172 -3.24 0.54 -15.06
CA GLY A 172 -3.64 1.58 -16.03
C GLY A 172 -4.53 1.21 -17.23
N CYS A 173 -5.81 1.56 -17.14
CA CYS A 173 -6.66 1.78 -18.32
C CYS A 173 -6.07 2.94 -19.15
N SER A 174 -5.78 2.68 -20.43
CA SER A 174 -5.61 3.69 -21.47
C SER A 174 -6.79 3.55 -22.41
N VAL A 175 -7.75 4.48 -22.31
CA VAL A 175 -8.88 4.57 -23.24
C VAL A 175 -8.37 5.28 -24.49
N SER A 176 -8.30 4.55 -25.59
CA SER A 176 -8.03 5.14 -26.91
C SER A 176 -9.38 5.34 -27.61
N VAL A 177 -9.81 6.58 -27.76
CA VAL A 177 -10.99 6.93 -28.57
C VAL A 177 -10.55 7.01 -30.02
N VAL A 178 -11.12 6.16 -30.87
CA VAL A 178 -10.91 6.21 -32.32
C VAL A 178 -12.15 6.84 -32.94
N SER A 179 -12.02 8.06 -33.46
CA SER A 179 -13.06 8.71 -34.27
C SER A 179 -12.76 8.52 -35.75
N ARG A 180 -13.79 8.23 -36.56
CA ARG A 180 -13.67 8.31 -38.02
C ARG A 180 -13.75 9.78 -38.42
N GLY A 181 -12.65 10.33 -38.94
CA GLY A 181 -12.70 11.56 -39.72
C GLY A 181 -13.47 11.32 -41.02
N CYS A 182 -14.52 12.10 -41.25
CA CYS A 182 -15.20 12.15 -42.55
C CYS A 182 -14.22 12.69 -43.61
N CYS A 183 -13.65 11.82 -44.44
CA CYS A 183 -12.97 12.23 -45.66
C CYS A 183 -14.01 12.83 -46.62
N GLY A 184 -13.96 14.15 -46.82
CA GLY A 184 -14.72 14.85 -47.84
C GLY A 184 -14.31 14.38 -49.24
N ALA A 185 -15.26 13.80 -49.97
CA ALA A 185 -15.10 13.50 -51.39
C ALA A 185 -15.09 14.82 -52.17
N THR A 186 -13.92 15.20 -52.69
CA THR A 186 -13.79 16.28 -53.69
C THR A 186 -13.86 15.66 -55.07
N THR A 187 -15.01 15.79 -55.73
CA THR A 187 -15.18 15.41 -57.14
C THR A 187 -14.44 16.42 -58.01
N VAL A 188 -13.32 16.01 -58.61
CA VAL A 188 -12.67 16.76 -59.70
C VAL A 188 -13.47 16.51 -60.98
N ARG A 189 -14.19 17.53 -61.46
CA ARG A 189 -14.70 17.55 -62.85
C ARG A 189 -13.54 17.93 -63.77
N ARG A 190 -13.31 17.13 -64.81
CA ARG A 190 -12.68 17.55 -66.06
C ARG A 190 -13.78 17.87 -67.06
#